data_AF-A0A7J2R118-F1
#
_entry.id   AF-A0A7J2R118-F1
#
_cell.length_a   1.000
_cell.length_b   1.000
_cell.length_c   1.000
_cell.angle_alpha   90.00
_cell.angle_beta   90.00
_cell.angle_gamma   90.00
#
_symmetry.space_group_name_H-M   'P 1'
#
loop_
_entity.id
_entity.type
_entity.pdbx_description
1 polymer ?
#
loop_
_entity_poly.entity_id
_entity_poly.type
_entity_poly.pdbx_seq_one_letter_code
_entity_poly.pdbx_strand_id
1 'polypeptide(L)'
;MEAFDTVLSVMSNVASYIRLLALALAHIALLTSINALMGLVQGEGIGVTIAHFIGGIFGNMIVILLEGLLVFLNCIRLHFYEFFFKFFQGSGLEYYPFALESYYSVLNFRIGTEKDIISEEIDKEIDTISMKEEVDKAVKYISKRFE
;
A
#
# COMPACT_ATOMS: atom_id res chain seq x y z
N MET A 1 -26.70 30.95 12.96
CA MET A 1 -26.12 30.38 11.73
C MET A 1 -25.47 29.03 12.02
N GLU A 2 -24.57 28.93 13.00
CA GLU A 2 -23.86 27.68 13.35
C GLU A 2 -24.76 26.45 13.61
N ALA A 3 -25.92 26.63 14.26
CA ALA A 3 -26.88 25.54 14.48
C ALA A 3 -27.50 25.00 13.17
N PHE A 4 -27.75 25.86 12.18
CA PHE A 4 -28.26 25.44 10.88
C PHE A 4 -27.20 24.65 10.10
N ASP A 5 -25.95 25.11 10.12
CA ASP A 5 -24.84 24.44 9.45
C ASP A 5 -24.55 23.06 10.08
N THR A 6 -24.68 22.96 11.40
CA THR A 6 -24.54 21.69 12.13
C THR A 6 -25.64 20.70 11.74
N VAL A 7 -26.90 21.15 11.65
CA VAL A 7 -28.01 20.29 11.21
C VAL A 7 -27.85 19.83 9.77
N LEU A 8 -27.43 20.73 8.87
CA LEU A 8 -27.12 20.38 7.48
C LEU A 8 -25.99 19.36 7.36
N SER A 9 -24.94 19.50 8.17
CA SER A 9 -23.83 18.54 8.24
C SER A 9 -24.31 17.17 8.70
N VAL A 10 -25.14 17.10 9.75
CA VAL A 10 -25.71 15.84 10.25
C VAL A 10 -26.62 15.20 9.20
N MET A 11 -27.49 15.98 8.54
CA MET A 11 -28.35 15.48 7.47
C MET A 11 -27.54 14.95 6.28
N SER A 12 -26.44 15.60 5.92
CA SER A 12 -25.54 15.13 4.87
C SER A 12 -24.91 13.78 5.23
N ASN A 13 -24.48 13.62 6.49
CA ASN A 13 -23.95 12.34 6.96
C ASN A 13 -25.04 11.24 6.88
N VAL A 14 -26.25 11.52 7.38
CA VAL A 14 -27.38 10.55 7.34
C VAL A 14 -27.74 10.18 5.90
N ALA A 15 -27.77 11.15 4.99
CA ALA A 15 -28.04 10.92 3.57
C ALA A 15 -26.96 10.04 2.91
N SER A 16 -25.72 10.08 3.39
CA SER A 16 -24.68 9.15 2.94
C SER A 16 -25.01 7.70 3.34
N TYR A 17 -25.44 7.49 4.58
CA TYR A 17 -25.80 6.14 5.09
C TYR A 17 -27.10 5.57 4.53
N ILE A 18 -28.03 6.40 4.03
CA ILE A 18 -29.31 5.92 3.45
C ILE A 18 -29.11 4.97 2.26
N ARG A 19 -27.95 5.04 1.60
CA ARG A 19 -27.61 4.13 0.49
C ARG A 19 -27.54 2.68 0.95
N LEU A 20 -26.99 2.41 2.13
CA LEU A 20 -26.96 1.07 2.71
C LEU A 20 -28.38 0.58 3.06
N LEU A 21 -29.23 1.48 3.54
CA LEU A 21 -30.65 1.19 3.80
C LEU A 21 -31.40 0.82 2.50
N ALA A 22 -31.17 1.56 1.42
CA ALA A 22 -31.80 1.30 0.12
C ALA A 22 -31.40 -0.08 -0.45
N LEU A 23 -30.12 -0.45 -0.30
CA LEU A 23 -29.62 -1.78 -0.69
C LEU A 23 -30.24 -2.90 0.16
N ALA A 24 -30.41 -2.68 1.46
CA ALA A 24 -31.10 -3.64 2.34
C ALA A 24 -32.57 -3.83 1.94
N LEU A 25 -33.27 -2.76 1.57
CA LEU A 25 -34.64 -2.83 1.08
C LEU A 25 -34.73 -3.59 -0.25
N ALA A 26 -33.81 -3.33 -1.18
CA ALA A 26 -33.73 -4.05 -2.45
C ALA A 26 -33.49 -5.55 -2.22
N HIS A 27 -32.60 -5.91 -1.30
CA HIS A 27 -32.34 -7.29 -0.92
C HIS A 27 -33.61 -8.02 -0.44
N ILE A 28 -34.38 -7.41 0.46
CA ILE A 28 -35.65 -7.99 0.95
C ILE A 28 -36.67 -8.15 -0.19
N ALA A 29 -36.76 -7.14 -1.07
CA ALA A 29 -37.68 -7.18 -2.22
C ALA A 29 -37.33 -8.32 -3.19
N LEU A 30 -36.03 -8.52 -3.50
CA LEU A 30 -35.57 -9.60 -4.38
C LEU A 30 -35.80 -10.98 -3.77
N LEU A 31 -35.51 -11.17 -2.48
CA LEU A 31 -35.78 -12.42 -1.76
C LEU A 31 -37.27 -12.79 -1.81
N THR A 32 -38.12 -11.80 -1.55
CA THR A 32 -39.58 -11.96 -1.59
C THR A 32 -40.05 -12.30 -3.01
N SER A 33 -39.45 -11.69 -4.03
CA SER A 33 -39.81 -11.93 -5.44
C SER A 33 -39.41 -13.34 -5.89
N ILE A 34 -38.25 -13.84 -5.46
CA ILE A 34 -37.80 -15.22 -5.73
C ILE A 34 -38.77 -16.21 -5.06
N ASN A 35 -39.13 -15.97 -3.80
CA ASN A 35 -40.07 -16.84 -3.10
C ASN A 35 -41.46 -16.83 -3.75
N ALA A 36 -41.95 -15.66 -4.19
CA ALA A 36 -43.20 -15.55 -4.93
C ALA A 36 -43.14 -16.30 -6.27
N LEU A 37 -42.03 -16.22 -7.01
CA LEU A 37 -41.84 -16.96 -8.26
C LEU A 37 -41.88 -18.48 -8.06
N MET A 38 -41.28 -18.98 -6.97
CA MET A 38 -41.35 -20.41 -6.64
C MET A 38 -42.77 -20.83 -6.26
N GLY A 39 -43.54 -19.97 -5.59
CA GLY A 39 -44.95 -20.21 -5.28
C GLY A 39 -45.89 -20.26 -6.51
N LEU A 40 -45.46 -19.78 -7.68
CA LEU A 40 -46.22 -19.89 -8.93
C LEU A 40 -46.09 -21.26 -9.59
N VAL A 41 -45.12 -22.09 -9.19
CA VAL A 41 -44.95 -23.44 -9.72
C VAL A 41 -46.03 -24.34 -9.12
N GLN A 42 -47.13 -24.52 -9.86
CA GLN A 42 -48.25 -25.35 -9.45
C GLN A 42 -48.00 -26.84 -9.77
N GLY A 43 -48.17 -27.70 -8.77
CA GLY A 43 -48.16 -29.14 -8.93
C GLY A 43 -48.14 -29.87 -7.59
N GLU A 44 -48.83 -31.01 -7.52
CA GLU A 44 -48.83 -31.87 -6.33
C GLU A 44 -47.93 -33.09 -6.59
N GLY A 45 -46.90 -33.24 -5.76
CA GLY A 45 -45.98 -34.37 -5.84
C GLY A 45 -44.62 -34.07 -5.22
N ILE A 46 -43.95 -35.12 -4.73
CA ILE A 46 -42.62 -35.03 -4.08
C ILE A 46 -41.60 -34.36 -5.02
N GLY A 47 -41.68 -34.61 -6.33
CA GLY A 47 -40.80 -34.00 -7.32
C GLY A 47 -40.94 -32.46 -7.42
N VAL A 48 -42.15 -31.94 -7.25
CA VAL A 48 -42.41 -30.48 -7.29
C VAL A 48 -41.91 -29.82 -6.00
N THR A 49 -42.09 -30.47 -4.85
CA THR A 49 -41.55 -29.98 -3.57
C THR A 49 -40.02 -29.90 -3.59
N ILE A 50 -39.36 -30.91 -4.15
CA ILE A 50 -37.89 -30.93 -4.30
C ILE A 50 -37.44 -29.81 -5.25
N ALA A 51 -38.13 -29.62 -6.38
CA ALA A 51 -37.82 -28.56 -7.33
C ALA A 51 -38.01 -27.15 -6.72
N HIS A 52 -39.07 -26.94 -5.92
CA HIS A 52 -39.30 -25.68 -5.21
C HIS A 52 -38.18 -25.38 -4.21
N PHE A 53 -37.74 -26.39 -3.44
CA PHE A 53 -36.69 -26.21 -2.44
C PHE A 53 -35.33 -25.93 -3.08
N ILE A 54 -34.96 -26.67 -4.12
CA ILE A 54 -33.73 -26.47 -4.89
C ILE A 54 -33.74 -25.12 -5.61
N GLY A 55 -34.85 -24.78 -6.27
CA GLY A 55 -35.02 -23.50 -6.96
C GLY A 55 -34.96 -22.31 -6.01
N GLY A 56 -35.60 -22.40 -4.85
CA GLY A 56 -35.55 -21.38 -3.81
C GLY A 56 -34.15 -21.19 -3.24
N ILE A 57 -33.44 -22.27 -2.91
CA ILE A 57 -32.05 -22.19 -2.41
C ILE A 57 -31.14 -21.56 -3.47
N PHE A 58 -31.22 -22.04 -4.71
CA PHE A 58 -30.37 -21.54 -5.79
C PHE A 58 -30.63 -20.06 -6.10
N GLY A 59 -31.90 -19.66 -6.18
CA GLY A 59 -32.29 -18.27 -6.38
C GLY A 59 -31.81 -17.35 -5.27
N ASN A 60 -32.01 -17.74 -4.00
CA ASN A 60 -31.56 -16.95 -2.86
C ASN A 60 -30.03 -16.87 -2.79
N MET A 61 -29.32 -17.96 -3.11
CA MET A 61 -27.85 -17.97 -3.13
C MET A 61 -27.27 -16.97 -4.13
N ILE A 62 -27.83 -16.89 -5.34
CA ILE A 62 -27.40 -15.93 -6.37
C ILE A 62 -27.65 -14.50 -5.90
N VAL A 63 -28.83 -14.22 -5.35
CA VAL A 63 -29.18 -12.89 -4.85
C VAL A 63 -28.23 -12.45 -3.73
N ILE A 64 -27.95 -13.34 -2.76
CA ILE A 64 -27.03 -13.05 -1.66
C ILE A 64 -25.62 -12.76 -2.18
N LEU A 65 -25.13 -13.52 -3.15
CA LEU A 65 -23.78 -13.34 -3.70
C LEU A 65 -23.66 -12.00 -4.46
N LEU A 66 -24.63 -11.70 -5.33
CA LEU A 66 -24.63 -10.47 -6.12
C LEU A 66 -24.81 -9.23 -5.24
N GLU A 67 -25.85 -9.22 -4.40
CA GLU A 67 -26.13 -8.07 -3.52
C GLU A 67 -25.09 -7.92 -2.42
N GLY A 68 -24.53 -9.03 -1.91
CA GLY A 68 -23.44 -9.01 -0.94
C GLY A 68 -22.21 -8.31 -1.50
N LEU A 69 -21.85 -8.58 -2.76
CA LEU A 69 -20.77 -7.86 -3.44
C LEU A 69 -21.08 -6.36 -3.60
N LEU A 70 -22.31 -6.01 -3.98
CA LEU A 70 -22.74 -4.62 -4.15
C LEU A 70 -22.71 -3.85 -2.81
N VAL A 71 -23.27 -4.43 -1.74
CA VAL A 71 -23.24 -3.85 -0.39
C VAL A 71 -21.81 -3.69 0.11
N PHE A 72 -20.94 -4.67 -0.14
CA PHE A 72 -19.54 -4.59 0.25
C PHE A 72 -18.83 -3.39 -0.37
N LEU A 73 -18.98 -3.18 -1.68
CA LEU A 73 -18.38 -2.03 -2.37
C LEU A 73 -18.96 -0.70 -1.89
N ASN A 74 -20.26 -0.64 -1.61
CA ASN A 74 -20.91 0.54 -1.06
C ASN A 74 -20.45 0.86 0.37
N CYS A 75 -20.24 -0.17 1.19
CA CYS A 75 -19.73 -0.05 2.55
C CYS A 75 -18.30 0.52 2.54
N ILE A 76 -17.41 -0.04 1.72
CA ILE A 76 -16.04 0.46 1.57
C ILE A 76 -16.04 1.95 1.20
N ARG A 77 -16.89 2.36 0.26
CA ARG A 77 -16.99 3.78 -0.11
C ARG A 77 -17.37 4.65 1.10
N LEU A 78 -18.38 4.27 1.85
CA LEU A 78 -18.79 5.00 3.07
C LEU A 78 -17.68 5.01 4.12
N HIS A 79 -16.99 3.89 4.34
CA HIS A 79 -15.90 3.81 5.30
C HIS A 79 -14.75 4.75 4.90
N PHE A 80 -14.27 4.66 3.67
CA PHE A 80 -13.18 5.52 3.16
C PHE A 80 -13.55 6.99 3.08
N TYR A 81 -14.76 7.34 2.64
CA TYR A 81 -15.12 8.75 2.46
C TYR A 81 -15.61 9.42 3.75
N GLU A 82 -16.38 8.72 4.57
CA GLU A 82 -17.02 9.30 5.74
C GLU A 82 -16.21 9.11 7.02
N PHE A 83 -15.65 7.90 7.21
CA PHE A 83 -14.97 7.53 8.45
C PHE A 83 -13.49 7.91 8.42
N PHE A 84 -12.76 7.54 7.36
CA PHE A 84 -11.32 7.87 7.28
C PHE A 84 -11.06 9.39 7.19
N PHE A 85 -11.85 10.17 6.45
CA PHE A 85 -11.63 11.63 6.40
C PHE A 85 -12.00 12.38 7.67
N LYS A 86 -12.87 11.82 8.54
CA LYS A 86 -13.20 12.43 9.84
C LYS A 86 -12.23 12.06 10.95
N PHE A 87 -11.71 10.84 10.95
CA PHE A 87 -10.89 10.32 12.05
C PHE A 87 -9.39 10.23 11.73
N PHE A 88 -9.01 10.26 10.44
CA PHE A 88 -7.62 10.24 10.01
C PHE A 88 -7.18 11.64 9.58
N GLN A 89 -6.63 12.40 10.53
CA GLN A 89 -5.82 13.57 10.18
C GLN A 89 -4.47 13.03 9.71
N GLY A 90 -4.06 13.35 8.48
CA GLY A 90 -2.78 12.92 7.86
C GLY A 90 -1.51 13.48 8.54
N SER A 91 -1.57 13.69 9.85
CA SER A 91 -0.53 14.17 10.74
C SER A 91 -0.03 12.98 11.58
N GLY A 92 0.72 12.09 10.93
CA GLY A 92 1.48 11.03 11.60
C GLY A 92 2.93 11.10 11.18
N LEU A 93 3.86 11.03 12.14
CA LEU A 93 5.27 10.82 11.82
C LEU A 93 5.44 9.37 11.39
N GLU A 94 5.96 9.12 10.19
CA GLU A 94 6.24 7.77 9.72
C GLU A 94 7.24 7.11 10.67
N TYR A 95 6.84 5.98 11.27
CA TYR A 95 7.69 5.24 12.19
C TYR A 95 8.79 4.55 11.39
N TYR A 96 10.01 5.08 11.46
CA TYR A 96 11.20 4.42 10.93
C TYR A 96 11.84 3.59 12.06
N PRO A 97 11.61 2.26 12.11
CA PRO A 97 12.29 1.42 13.09
C PRO A 97 13.79 1.50 12.84
N PHE A 98 14.57 1.61 13.93
CA PHE A 98 16.02 1.49 13.86
C PHE A 98 16.36 0.02 13.54
N ALA A 99 16.45 -0.31 12.26
CA ALA A 99 17.03 -1.55 11.79
C ALA A 99 18.57 -1.37 11.79
N LEU A 100 19.29 -2.22 12.53
CA LEU A 100 20.71 -2.40 12.25
C LEU A 100 20.80 -3.02 10.87
N GLU A 101 21.10 -2.18 9.87
CA GLU A 101 21.51 -2.64 8.56
C GLU A 101 22.82 -3.42 8.75
N SER A 102 22.71 -4.74 8.78
CA SER A 102 23.84 -5.67 8.85
C SER A 102 24.57 -5.76 7.50
N TYR A 103 24.85 -4.62 6.88
CA TYR A 103 25.75 -4.47 5.73
C TYR A 103 27.01 -3.70 6.11
N TYR A 104 27.65 -4.11 7.20
CA TYR A 104 29.07 -3.82 7.35
C TYR A 104 29.83 -4.79 6.44
N SER A 105 30.48 -4.22 5.41
CA SER A 105 31.44 -4.83 4.47
C SER A 105 30.93 -5.36 3.12
N VAL A 106 30.42 -4.47 2.28
CA VAL A 106 30.88 -4.47 0.88
C VAL A 106 31.58 -3.15 0.63
N LEU A 107 32.88 -3.17 0.90
CA LEU A 107 33.81 -2.10 0.56
C LEU A 107 33.86 -2.02 -0.97
N ASN A 108 32.97 -1.22 -1.56
CA ASN A 108 33.05 -0.90 -2.98
C ASN A 108 34.20 0.08 -3.15
N PHE A 109 35.39 -0.47 -3.43
CA PHE A 109 36.53 0.31 -3.90
C PHE A 109 36.16 0.92 -5.27
N ARG A 110 35.43 2.03 -5.22
CA ARG A 110 35.38 2.96 -6.33
C ARG A 110 36.75 3.62 -6.34
N ILE A 111 37.62 3.20 -7.26
CA ILE A 111 38.75 4.02 -7.71
C ILE A 111 38.11 5.28 -8.31
N GLY A 112 37.87 6.26 -7.46
CA GLY A 112 37.46 7.60 -7.80
C GLY A 112 38.72 8.45 -7.80
N THR A 113 39.08 8.95 -8.97
CA THR A 113 40.20 9.86 -9.18
C THR A 113 39.86 11.23 -8.61
N GLU A 114 39.75 11.35 -7.29
CA GLU A 114 39.67 12.63 -6.60
C GLU A 114 40.67 12.59 -5.45
N LYS A 115 41.75 13.36 -5.59
CA LYS A 115 42.83 13.43 -4.61
C LYS A 115 42.28 14.03 -3.31
N ASP A 116 42.27 13.24 -2.24
CA ASP A 116 41.96 13.74 -0.90
C ASP A 116 43.06 14.68 -0.41
N ILE A 117 42.63 15.77 0.24
CA ILE A 117 43.40 16.88 0.84
C ILE A 117 44.58 16.38 1.71
N ILE A 118 44.48 15.16 2.24
CA ILE A 118 45.50 14.51 3.08
C ILE A 118 46.72 14.07 2.24
N SER A 119 46.52 13.68 0.97
CA SER A 119 47.64 13.31 0.07
C SER A 119 48.43 14.54 -0.40
N GLU A 120 47.78 15.71 -0.50
CA GLU A 120 48.42 16.97 -0.90
C GLU A 120 49.32 17.54 0.22
N GLU A 121 48.97 17.30 1.49
CA GLU A 121 49.79 17.71 2.63
C GLU A 121 51.01 16.79 2.83
N ILE A 122 50.87 15.48 2.55
CA ILE A 122 51.98 14.51 2.62
C ILE A 122 53.03 14.77 1.51
N ASP A 123 52.60 15.09 0.29
CA ASP A 123 53.53 15.45 -0.81
C ASP A 123 54.34 16.72 -0.49
N LYS A 124 53.77 17.66 0.27
CA LYS A 124 54.45 18.89 0.72
C LYS A 124 55.54 18.62 1.76
N GLU A 125 55.33 17.64 2.63
CA GLU A 125 56.27 17.30 3.70
C GLU A 125 57.42 16.40 3.21
N ILE A 126 57.17 15.56 2.19
CA ILE A 126 58.19 14.71 1.55
C ILE A 126 59.21 15.53 0.75
N ASP A 127 58.88 16.76 0.31
CA ASP A 127 59.77 17.59 -0.51
C ASP A 127 60.86 18.35 0.28
N THR A 128 60.85 18.36 1.63
CA THR A 128 61.75 19.24 2.39
C THR A 128 63.02 18.58 2.95
N ILE A 129 63.11 17.27 3.15
CA ILE A 129 64.27 16.70 3.86
C ILE A 129 64.86 15.46 3.16
N SER A 130 65.87 15.72 2.31
CA SER A 130 67.03 14.84 2.06
C SER A 130 66.90 13.61 1.14
N MET A 131 65.72 13.16 0.71
CA MET A 131 65.62 11.89 -0.06
C MET A 131 65.75 12.02 -1.58
N LYS A 132 65.55 13.21 -2.19
CA LYS A 132 65.59 13.35 -3.65
C LYS A 132 67.00 13.18 -4.24
N GLU A 133 68.03 13.58 -3.50
CA GLU A 133 69.43 13.48 -3.95
C GLU A 133 69.99 12.04 -3.84
N GLU A 134 69.52 11.28 -2.83
CA GLU A 134 69.86 9.85 -2.71
C GLU A 134 69.13 8.99 -3.75
N VAL A 135 67.86 9.29 -4.01
CA VAL A 135 67.07 8.59 -5.03
C VAL A 135 67.64 8.82 -6.43
N ASP A 136 68.05 10.05 -6.76
CA ASP A 136 68.63 10.35 -8.07
C ASP A 136 70.01 9.68 -8.28
N LYS A 137 70.85 9.64 -7.23
CA LYS A 137 72.10 8.87 -7.26
C LYS A 137 71.86 7.38 -7.45
N ALA A 138 70.89 6.80 -6.76
CA ALA A 138 70.54 5.38 -6.87
C ALA A 138 70.06 5.03 -8.28
N VAL A 139 69.19 5.86 -8.88
CA VAL A 139 68.70 5.67 -10.25
C VAL A 139 69.84 5.75 -11.26
N LYS A 140 70.77 6.70 -11.09
CA LYS A 140 71.94 6.83 -11.97
C LYS A 140 72.91 5.65 -11.89
N TYR A 141 73.09 5.06 -10.71
CA TYR A 141 73.88 3.83 -10.55
C TYR A 141 73.22 2.62 -11.22
N ILE A 142 71.89 2.51 -11.13
CA ILE A 142 71.14 1.40 -11.73
C ILE A 142 71.13 1.49 -13.26
N SER A 143 70.91 2.68 -13.82
CA SER A 143 70.92 2.87 -15.28
C SER A 143 72.27 2.51 -15.92
N LYS A 144 73.39 2.87 -15.28
CA LYS A 144 74.74 2.57 -15.81
C LYS A 144 75.15 1.09 -15.66
N ARG A 145 74.47 0.33 -14.81
CA ARG A 145 74.73 -1.11 -14.58
C ARG A 145 74.01 -2.00 -15.60
N PHE A 146 72.96 -1.49 -16.22
CA PHE A 146 72.08 -2.23 -17.13
C PHE A 146 72.09 -1.71 -18.58
N GLU A 147 73.06 -0.86 -18.95
CA GLU A 147 73.52 -0.65 -20.33
C GLU A 147 74.90 -1.29 -20.55
#